data_AF-A0A3D0HIM3-F1
#
_entry.id   AF-A0A3D0HIM3-F1
#
_cell.length_a   1.000
_cell.length_b   1.000
_cell.length_c   1.000
_cell.angle_alpha   90.00
_cell.angle_beta   90.00
_cell.angle_gamma   90.00
#
_symmetry.space_group_name_H-M   'P 1'
#
loop_
_entity.id
_entity.type
_entity.pdbx_description
1 polymer ?
#
loop_
_entity_poly.entity_id
_entity_poly.type
_entity_poly.pdbx_seq_one_letter_code
_entity_poly.pdbx_strand_id
1 'polypeptide(L)' 'MAVRQYPVIITVRDRLSCLQQLLKWLENMGQNEIWLCDNDSTYPPLVEFLKNTKHNVIYNKFNLGHRA' A
#
# COMPACT_ATOMS: atom_id res chain seq x y z
N MET A 1 23.90 13.16 0.26
CA MET A 1 23.69 12.41 -1.00
C MET A 1 22.20 12.32 -1.24
N ALA A 2 21.73 12.48 -2.48
CA ALA A 2 20.30 12.32 -2.78
C ALA A 2 19.89 10.85 -2.63
N VAL A 3 18.72 10.61 -2.05
CA VAL A 3 18.15 9.26 -1.92
C VAL A 3 17.76 8.75 -3.31
N ARG A 4 18.26 7.58 -3.68
CA ARG A 4 17.84 6.91 -4.92
C ARG A 4 16.38 6.47 -4.80
N GLN A 5 15.58 6.80 -5.80
CA GLN A 5 14.15 6.50 -5.82
C GLN A 5 13.88 5.19 -6.55
N TYR A 6 12.87 4.46 -6.07
CA TYR A 6 12.34 3.25 -6.67
C TYR A 6 10.81 3.29 -6.65
N PRO A 7 10.14 2.76 -7.69
CA PRO A 7 8.71 2.50 -7.61
C PRO A 7 8.49 1.34 -6.63
N VAL A 8 7.73 1.60 -5.57
CA VAL A 8 7.39 0.61 -4.54
C VAL A 8 5.95 0.18 -4.73
N ILE A 9 5.75 -1.09 -5.11
CA ILE A 9 4.43 -1.67 -5.32
C ILE A 9 4.15 -2.65 -4.19
N ILE A 10 3.06 -2.44 -3.46
CA ILE A 10 2.68 -3.24 -2.30
C ILE A 10 1.29 -3.80 -2.56
N THR A 11 1.20 -5.12 -2.67
CA THR A 11 -0.09 -5.81 -2.65
C THR A 11 -0.62 -5.85 -1.22
N VAL A 12 -1.87 -5.42 -1.02
CA VAL A 12 -2.48 -5.30 0.31
C VAL A 12 -3.75 -6.15 0.37
N ARG A 13 -3.92 -6.88 1.49
CA ARG A 13 -5.18 -7.55 1.82
C ARG A 13 -5.38 -7.59 3.34
N ASP A 14 -6.41 -6.90 3.83
CA ASP A 14 -6.92 -6.98 5.21
C ASP A 14 -5.89 -6.82 6.36
N ARG A 15 -4.76 -6.13 6.13
CA ARG A 15 -3.68 -5.94 7.12
C ARG A 15 -3.23 -4.49 7.24
N LEU A 16 -3.98 -3.69 8.00
CA LEU A 16 -3.73 -2.26 8.15
C LEU A 16 -2.48 -1.93 8.98
N SER A 17 -2.31 -2.53 10.16
CA SER A 17 -1.24 -2.13 11.10
C SER A 17 0.16 -2.40 10.55
N CYS A 18 0.35 -3.53 9.87
CA CYS A 18 1.61 -3.84 9.18
C CYS A 18 1.87 -2.90 8.01
N LEU A 19 0.84 -2.59 7.22
CA LEU A 19 0.95 -1.65 6.10
C LEU A 19 1.40 -0.27 6.59
N GLN A 20 0.79 0.26 7.65
CA GLN A 20 1.17 1.56 8.20
C GLN A 20 2.62 1.61 8.69
N GLN A 21 3.12 0.53 9.31
CA GLN A 21 4.52 0.45 9.71
C GLN A 21 5.48 0.45 8.51
N LEU A 22 5.14 -0.30 7.46
CA LEU A 22 5.93 -0.34 6.22
C LEU A 22 5.95 1.02 5.54
N LEU A 23 4.78 1.67 5.39
CA LEU A 23 4.66 2.99 4.78
C LEU A 23 5.50 4.02 5.54
N LYS A 24 5.37 4.07 6.87
CA LYS A 24 6.17 4.98 7.70
C LYS A 24 7.67 4.77 7.50
N TRP A 25 8.11 3.52 7.39
CA TRP A 25 9.52 3.21 7.14
C TRP A 25 9.97 3.68 5.75
N LEU A 26 9.20 3.43 4.70
CA LEU A 26 9.51 3.87 3.33
C LEU A 26 9.58 5.39 3.22
N GLU A 27 8.63 6.09 3.85
CA GLU A 27 8.59 7.56 3.91
C GLU A 27 9.82 8.11 4.65
N ASN A 28 10.19 7.50 5.78
CA ASN A 28 11.40 7.89 6.53
C ASN A 28 12.69 7.64 5.73
N MET A 29 12.70 6.65 4.84
CA MET A 29 13.81 6.39 3.92
C MET A 29 13.80 7.33 2.71
N GLY A 30 12.80 8.21 2.59
CA GLY A 30 12.69 9.21 1.53
C GLY A 30 12.19 8.65 0.19
N GLN A 31 11.52 7.50 0.19
CA GLN A 31 10.82 6.99 -1.00
C GLN A 31 9.51 7.74 -1.20
N ASN A 32 9.18 8.09 -2.45
CA ASN A 32 8.01 8.91 -2.76
C ASN A 32 7.02 8.29 -3.77
N GLU A 33 7.43 7.29 -4.55
CA GLU A 33 6.56 6.62 -5.51
C GLU A 33 6.05 5.29 -4.95
N ILE A 34 4.97 5.34 -4.17
CA ILE A 34 4.37 4.16 -3.53
C ILE A 34 2.99 3.89 -4.12
N TRP A 35 2.79 2.64 -4.54
CA TRP A 35 1.57 2.10 -5.11
C TRP A 35 1.02 0.98 -4.23
N LEU A 36 -0.25 1.10 -3.85
CA LEU A 36 -0.99 0.11 -3.08
C LEU A 36 -1.96 -0.61 -4.02
N CYS A 37 -1.70 -1.89 -4.27
CA CYS A 37 -2.58 -2.75 -5.04
C CYS A 37 -3.50 -3.49 -4.07
N ASP A 38 -4.71 -2.98 -3.86
CA ASP A 38 -5.71 -3.61 -3.02
C ASP A 38 -6.24 -4.89 -3.69
N ASN A 39 -5.95 -6.01 -3.06
CA ASN A 39 -6.35 -7.34 -3.49
C ASN A 39 -7.70 -7.71 -2.86
N ASP A 40 -8.72 -6.87 -3.09
CA ASP A 40 -10.10 -7.07 -2.65
C ASP A 40 -10.23 -7.23 -1.14
N SER A 41 -9.78 -6.20 -0.40
CA SER A 41 -9.90 -6.15 1.05
C SER A 41 -11.36 -5.95 1.49
N THR A 42 -11.73 -6.62 2.57
CA THR A 42 -13.06 -6.52 3.20
C THR A 42 -13.01 -5.98 4.63
N TYR A 43 -11.81 -5.79 5.20
CA TYR A 43 -11.60 -5.21 6.51
C TYR A 43 -11.89 -3.69 6.49
N PRO A 44 -12.97 -3.21 7.15
CA PRO A 44 -13.43 -1.83 6.97
C PRO A 44 -12.40 -0.75 7.28
N PRO A 45 -11.58 -0.84 8.35
CA PRO A 45 -10.55 0.15 8.63
C PRO A 45 -9.49 0.27 7.53
N LEU A 46 -9.13 -0.84 6.86
CA LEU A 46 -8.21 -0.77 5.74
C LEU A 46 -8.87 -0.13 4.52
N VAL A 47 -10.11 -0.49 4.22
CA VAL A 47 -10.86 0.09 3.10
C VAL A 47 -10.99 1.61 3.27
N GLU A 48 -11.29 2.07 4.49
CA GLU A 48 -11.34 3.51 4.80
C GLU A 48 -9.97 4.16 4.68
N PHE A 49 -8.90 3.51 5.17
CA PHE A 49 -7.54 4.00 5.02
C PHE A 49 -7.16 4.18 3.54
N LEU A 50 -7.42 3.18 2.68
CA LEU A 50 -7.08 3.21 1.26
C LEU A 50 -7.82 4.33 0.50
N LYS A 51 -9.05 4.69 0.92
CA LYS A 51 -9.80 5.81 0.33
C LYS A 51 -9.21 7.18 0.65
N ASN A 52 -8.56 7.31 1.81
CA ASN A 52 -8.12 8.59 2.35
C ASN A 52 -6.60 8.78 2.29
N THR A 53 -5.85 7.79 1.82
CA THR A 53 -4.38 7.84 1.79
C THR A 53 -3.87 8.72 0.66
N LYS A 54 -2.71 9.35 0.87
CA LYS A 54 -2.01 10.15 -0.16
C LYS A 54 -1.26 9.30 -1.19
N HIS A 55 -1.13 8.00 -0.93
CA HIS A 55 -0.42 7.06 -1.81
C HIS A 55 -1.29 6.71 -3.01
N ASN A 56 -0.66 6.22 -4.07
CA ASN A 56 -1.41 5.76 -5.24
C ASN A 56 -2.10 4.43 -4.89
N VAL A 57 -3.37 4.27 -5.25
CA VAL A 57 -4.14 3.05 -4.96
C VAL A 57 -4.79 2.50 -6.22
N ILE A 58 -4.61 1.20 -6.45
CA ILE A 58 -5.28 0.42 -7.49
C ILE A 58 -6.12 -0.65 -6.79
N TYR A 59 -7.39 -0.75 -7.17
CA TYR A 59 -8.30 -1.76 -6.64
C TYR A 59 -8.47 -2.88 -7.67
N ASN A 60 -8.04 -4.11 -7.33
CA ASN A 60 -8.13 -5.26 -8.23
C ASN A 60 -9.57 -5.73 -8.42
N LYS A 61 -10.51 -5.34 -7.55
CA LYS A 61 -11.96 -5.70 -7.58
C LYS A 61 -12.26 -7.20 -7.43
N PHE A 62 -11.24 -8.04 -7.31
CA PHE A 62 -11.34 -9.47 -7.02
C PHE A 62 -10.07 -9.97 -6.32
N ASN A 63 -10.22 -10.98 -5.47
CA ASN A 63 -9.12 -11.61 -4.78
C ASN A 63 -8.32 -12.54 -5.72
N LEU A 64 -7.11 -12.13 -6.08
CA LEU A 64 -6.13 -12.91 -6.85
C LEU A 64 -5.37 -13.95 -6.01
N GLY A 65 -5.62 -14.03 -4.70
CA GLY A 65 -4.90 -14.90 -3.78
C GLY A 65 -3.42 -14.56 -3.71
N HIS A 66 -2.56 -15.57 -3.59
CA HIS A 66 -1.10 -15.42 -3.56
C HIS A 66 -0.47 -15.07 -4.93
N ARG A 67 -1.29 -14.92 -5.98
CA ARG A 67 -0.84 -14.55 -7.34
C ARG A 67 -0.96 -13.05 -7.61
N ALA A 68 -1.37 -12.31 -6.59
CA ALA A 68 -1.47 -10.86 -6.55
C ALA A 68 -0.11 -10.19 -6.32
#